data_AF-A0AAD3HAF5-F1
#
_entry.id   AF-A0AAD3HAF5-F1
#
_cell.length_a   1.000
_cell.length_b   1.000
_cell.length_c   1.000
_cell.angle_alpha   90.00
_cell.angle_beta   90.00
_cell.angle_gamma   90.00
#
_symmetry.space_group_name_H-M   'P 1'
#
loop_
_entity.id
_entity.type
_entity.pdbx_description
1 polymer ?
#
loop_
_entity_poly.entity_id
_entity_poly.type
_entity_poly.pdbx_seq_one_letter_code
_entity_poly.pdbx_strand_id
1 'polypeptide(L)'
;MVPKHIIAAQIVRSFMASVSCFASSFLCFTIWCARNRLSSPYSRIIFGLSIADIFMSVGLLLGQVLSPADTPDAIFSKGTIASCEAIGYIMLIGFFAYLLNTLCLTYYFLMRVKYKMTPQDFAKRQEKVICTFAWFYAICITSFALKRDEINGTQYGSVCSIATSPWECRTNEDIECIRGGGSRLTISISGITMLLSFLCQFTVLTSFTCHIYKAESELEYTRESQTSSLTKQAAQQSILYIVSFMIVYSGPVIAVFLRFSGNENPPGNFWIIAIFQSIGGFLNMLIYTRPKVIALKKTEPQIPTFICFLCVVLAGGEVPCLAEIMRPASSVRESNIDHWARVLGWDITSNNLDEELESRMRGVVVRNQEEEEDKVDNISFEEDNINLSIDDTTRPL
;
A
#
# COMPACT_ATOMS: atom_id res chain seq x y z
N MET A 1 11.41 1.30 35.99
CA MET A 1 10.95 -0.07 35.67
C MET A 1 9.92 0.07 34.57
N VAL A 2 10.20 -0.50 33.39
CA VAL A 2 9.35 -0.34 32.21
C VAL A 2 8.00 -1.02 32.43
N PRO A 3 6.86 -0.34 32.16
CA PRO A 3 5.56 -0.97 32.28
C PRO A 3 5.41 -2.15 31.29
N LYS A 4 4.90 -3.30 31.78
CA LYS A 4 4.73 -4.52 30.95
C LYS A 4 3.93 -4.31 29.67
N HIS A 5 2.95 -3.40 29.68
CA HIS A 5 2.13 -3.10 28.52
C HIS A 5 2.91 -2.40 27.39
N ILE A 6 3.97 -1.65 27.71
CA ILE A 6 4.85 -1.02 26.71
C ILE A 6 5.66 -2.08 25.99
N ILE A 7 6.22 -3.04 26.73
CA ILE A 7 6.97 -4.17 26.18
C ILE A 7 6.08 -4.98 25.22
N ALA A 8 4.85 -5.29 25.63
CA ALA A 8 3.89 -6.00 24.80
C ALA A 8 3.58 -5.25 23.49
N ALA A 9 3.35 -3.94 23.56
CA ALA A 9 3.09 -3.13 22.37
C ALA A 9 4.31 -3.01 21.44
N GLN A 10 5.55 -3.01 21.95
CA GLN A 10 6.77 -3.08 21.12
C GLN A 10 6.88 -4.41 20.37
N ILE A 11 6.59 -5.53 21.04
CA ILE A 11 6.57 -6.86 20.41
C ILE A 11 5.53 -6.90 19.29
N VAL A 12 4.30 -6.43 19.57
CA VAL A 12 3.21 -6.36 18.57
C VAL A 12 3.60 -5.50 17.38
N ARG A 13 4.18 -4.31 17.61
CA ARG A 13 4.66 -3.44 16.54
C ARG A 13 5.67 -4.15 15.64
N SER A 14 6.64 -4.83 16.24
CA SER A 14 7.70 -5.53 15.53
C SER A 14 7.16 -6.65 14.65
N PHE A 15 6.22 -7.42 15.20
CA PHE A 15 5.54 -8.49 14.47
C PHE A 15 4.75 -7.93 13.28
N MET A 16 3.92 -6.90 13.50
CA MET A 16 3.13 -6.29 12.44
C MET A 16 4.02 -5.66 11.36
N ALA A 17 5.09 -4.94 11.75
CA ALA A 17 6.05 -4.35 10.82
C ALA A 17 6.77 -5.43 9.99
N SER A 18 7.05 -6.60 10.56
CA SER A 18 7.61 -7.74 9.82
C SER A 18 6.65 -8.25 8.75
N VAL A 19 5.37 -8.43 9.11
CA VAL A 19 4.31 -8.84 8.17
C VAL A 19 4.16 -7.81 7.04
N SER A 20 4.16 -6.52 7.37
CA SER A 20 4.07 -5.44 6.39
C SER A 20 5.28 -5.39 5.45
N CYS A 21 6.49 -5.50 6.01
CA CYS A 21 7.73 -5.54 5.22
C CYS A 21 7.72 -6.72 4.23
N PHE A 22 7.29 -7.90 4.67
CA PHE A 22 7.19 -9.07 3.81
C PHE A 22 6.13 -8.89 2.72
N ALA A 23 4.92 -8.43 3.08
CA ALA A 23 3.84 -8.18 2.12
C ALA A 23 4.24 -7.14 1.06
N SER A 24 4.87 -6.04 1.47
CA SER A 24 5.34 -5.00 0.55
C SER A 24 6.49 -5.48 -0.33
N SER A 25 7.42 -6.28 0.21
CA SER A 25 8.49 -6.90 -0.57
C SER A 25 7.94 -7.87 -1.61
N PHE A 26 6.96 -8.68 -1.22
CA PHE A 26 6.26 -9.59 -2.11
C PHE A 26 5.52 -8.84 -3.23
N LEU A 27 4.85 -7.73 -2.89
CA LEU A 27 4.15 -6.89 -3.85
C LEU A 27 5.12 -6.22 -4.84
N CYS A 28 6.26 -5.72 -4.36
CA CYS A 28 7.34 -5.23 -5.22
C CYS A 28 7.85 -6.30 -6.18
N PHE A 29 8.12 -7.51 -5.67
CA PHE A 29 8.59 -8.64 -6.48
C PHE A 29 7.56 -9.05 -7.54
N THR A 30 6.28 -9.16 -7.14
CA THR A 30 5.14 -9.41 -8.01
C THR A 30 5.07 -8.41 -9.17
N ILE A 31 5.07 -7.10 -8.86
CA ILE A 31 5.02 -6.04 -9.88
C ILE A 31 6.25 -6.07 -10.79
N TRP A 32 7.42 -6.36 -10.22
CA TRP A 32 8.67 -6.44 -10.97
C TRP A 32 8.70 -7.61 -11.96
N CYS A 33 8.13 -8.76 -11.56
CA CYS A 33 8.12 -10.00 -12.35
C CYS A 33 6.98 -10.07 -13.37
N ALA A 34 5.90 -9.31 -13.17
CA ALA A 34 4.75 -9.31 -14.09
C ALA A 34 5.16 -9.04 -15.54
N ARG A 35 4.49 -9.66 -16.52
CA ARG A 35 4.80 -9.50 -17.96
C ARG A 35 4.81 -8.04 -18.41
N ASN A 36 3.82 -7.28 -17.90
CA ASN A 36 3.66 -5.86 -18.16
C ASN A 36 4.42 -4.95 -17.17
N ARG A 37 5.25 -5.52 -16.27
CA ARG A 37 6.14 -4.86 -15.29
C ARG A 37 5.59 -3.51 -14.78
N LEU A 38 6.38 -2.46 -14.99
CA LEU A 38 6.11 -1.07 -14.63
C LEU A 38 5.55 -0.29 -15.83
N SER A 39 4.79 -0.91 -16.74
CA SER A 39 4.25 -0.24 -17.93
C SER A 39 3.12 0.75 -17.60
N SER A 40 2.30 0.43 -16.60
CA SER A 40 1.17 1.28 -16.19
C SER A 40 1.57 2.27 -15.09
N PRO A 41 1.00 3.50 -15.08
CA PRO A 41 1.20 4.47 -13.99
C PRO A 41 0.77 3.92 -12.64
N TYR A 42 -0.35 3.17 -12.62
CA TYR A 42 -0.87 2.54 -11.41
C TYR A 42 0.17 1.60 -10.80
N SER A 43 0.74 0.67 -11.60
CA SER A 43 1.77 -0.26 -11.12
C SER A 43 3.01 0.47 -10.61
N ARG A 44 3.44 1.57 -11.26
CA ARG A 44 4.59 2.38 -10.83
C ARG A 44 4.34 3.11 -9.50
N ILE A 45 3.15 3.69 -9.32
CA ILE A 45 2.78 4.35 -8.06
C ILE A 45 2.70 3.33 -6.92
N ILE A 46 2.06 2.18 -7.13
CA ILE A 46 1.98 1.11 -6.11
C ILE A 46 3.35 0.55 -5.78
N PHE A 47 4.24 0.40 -6.76
CA PHE A 47 5.62 0.00 -6.53
C PHE A 47 6.36 1.01 -5.65
N GLY A 48 6.25 2.32 -5.95
CA GLY A 48 6.82 3.38 -5.11
C GLY A 48 6.24 3.40 -3.68
N LEU A 49 4.92 3.20 -3.55
CA LEU A 49 4.24 3.09 -2.26
C LEU A 49 4.76 1.89 -1.45
N SER A 50 5.02 0.76 -2.11
CA SER A 50 5.52 -0.47 -1.47
C SER A 50 6.98 -0.31 -1.02
N ILE A 51 7.84 0.35 -1.80
CA ILE A 51 9.21 0.68 -1.36
C ILE A 51 9.18 1.59 -0.13
N ALA A 52 8.31 2.61 -0.13
CA ALA A 52 8.16 3.50 1.01
C ALA A 52 7.73 2.74 2.29
N ASP A 53 6.79 1.79 2.15
CA ASP A 53 6.35 0.93 3.25
C ASP A 53 7.46 -0.01 3.75
N ILE A 54 8.30 -0.56 2.87
CA ILE A 54 9.48 -1.36 3.25
C ILE A 54 10.43 -0.50 4.10
N PHE A 55 10.76 0.71 3.66
CA PHE A 55 11.65 1.61 4.41
C PHE A 55 11.07 1.96 5.79
N MET A 56 9.78 2.27 5.85
CA MET A 56 9.09 2.53 7.11
C MET A 56 9.11 1.28 8.02
N SER A 57 8.77 0.11 7.49
CA SER A 57 8.68 -1.15 8.24
C SER A 57 10.03 -1.63 8.76
N VAL A 58 11.09 -1.53 7.97
CA VAL A 58 12.48 -1.82 8.40
C VAL A 58 12.87 -0.89 9.55
N GLY A 59 12.52 0.39 9.42
CA GLY A 59 12.68 1.40 10.47
C GLY A 59 12.02 1.01 11.80
N LEU A 60 10.76 0.61 11.74
CA LEU A 60 9.98 0.19 12.90
C LEU A 60 10.50 -1.12 13.52
N LEU A 61 10.97 -2.06 12.69
CA LEU A 61 11.49 -3.35 13.14
C LEU A 61 12.83 -3.21 13.86
N LEU A 62 13.77 -2.47 13.26
CA LEU A 62 15.14 -2.35 13.74
C LEU A 62 15.34 -1.19 14.72
N GLY A 63 14.46 -0.18 14.73
CA GLY A 63 14.60 1.02 15.56
C GLY A 63 14.75 0.73 17.06
N GLN A 64 14.07 -0.29 17.57
CA GLN A 64 14.17 -0.71 18.98
C GLN A 64 15.54 -1.30 19.34
N VAL A 65 16.19 -2.01 18.41
CA VAL A 65 17.50 -2.64 18.65
C VAL A 65 18.62 -1.63 18.41
N LEU A 66 18.45 -0.80 17.39
CA LEU A 66 19.46 0.17 16.94
C LEU A 66 19.40 1.52 17.66
N SER A 67 18.45 1.70 18.58
CA SER A 67 18.45 2.83 19.52
C SER A 67 19.72 2.81 20.39
N PRO A 68 20.19 3.96 20.91
CA PRO A 68 21.38 4.03 21.77
C PRO A 68 21.20 3.21 23.06
N ALA A 69 22.19 2.42 23.45
CA ALA A 69 22.13 1.55 24.64
C ALA A 69 21.92 2.31 25.97
N ASP A 70 22.25 3.60 26.01
CA ASP A 70 22.04 4.52 27.13
C ASP A 70 20.62 5.13 27.16
N THR A 71 19.74 4.78 26.21
CA THR A 71 18.36 5.25 26.20
C THR A 71 17.61 4.72 27.42
N PRO A 72 17.07 5.61 28.29
CA PRO A 72 16.36 5.19 29.48
C PRO A 72 15.18 4.27 29.16
N ASP A 73 15.01 3.22 29.98
CA ASP A 73 13.89 2.28 29.89
C ASP A 73 13.76 1.52 28.55
N ALA A 74 14.82 1.49 27.72
CA ALA A 74 14.84 0.80 26.45
C ALA A 74 15.48 -0.60 26.56
N ILE A 75 14.67 -1.62 26.87
CA ILE A 75 15.14 -2.99 27.19
C ILE A 75 15.88 -3.66 26.02
N PHE A 76 15.48 -3.37 24.78
CA PHE A 76 16.05 -3.98 23.58
C PHE A 76 17.19 -3.17 22.95
N SER A 77 17.50 -2.00 23.51
CA SER A 77 18.42 -1.03 22.93
C SER A 77 19.87 -1.51 23.05
N LYS A 78 20.54 -1.68 21.92
CA LYS A 78 21.96 -2.12 21.85
C LYS A 78 22.77 -1.31 20.85
N GLY A 79 22.16 -0.31 20.22
CA GLY A 79 22.78 0.50 19.19
C GLY A 79 23.57 1.68 19.75
N THR A 80 23.90 2.57 18.82
CA THR A 80 24.60 3.83 19.03
C THR A 80 23.75 4.96 18.45
N ILE A 81 24.17 6.21 18.68
CA ILE A 81 23.53 7.38 18.04
C ILE A 81 23.56 7.24 16.52
N ALA A 82 24.70 6.85 15.94
CA ALA A 82 24.85 6.70 14.49
C ALA A 82 23.92 5.62 13.89
N SER A 83 23.77 4.47 14.56
CA SER A 83 22.83 3.44 14.09
C SER A 83 21.37 3.89 14.20
N CYS A 84 21.04 4.65 15.24
CA CYS A 84 19.70 5.22 15.43
C CYS A 84 19.37 6.28 14.38
N GLU A 85 20.33 7.14 14.05
CA GLU A 85 20.20 8.12 12.97
C GLU A 85 19.99 7.46 11.62
N ALA A 86 20.82 6.46 11.28
CA ALA A 86 20.72 5.76 10.02
C ALA A 86 19.36 5.09 9.85
N ILE A 87 18.89 4.37 10.87
CA ILE A 87 17.59 3.67 10.79
C ILE A 87 16.41 4.65 10.84
N GLY A 88 16.50 5.70 11.66
CA GLY A 88 15.48 6.75 11.75
C GLY A 88 15.38 7.53 10.44
N TYR A 89 16.50 7.78 9.76
CA TYR A 89 16.55 8.41 8.45
C TYR A 89 15.81 7.58 7.39
N ILE A 90 16.10 6.28 7.30
CA ILE A 90 15.41 5.36 6.38
C ILE A 90 13.90 5.33 6.70
N MET A 91 13.55 5.19 7.98
CA MET A 91 12.16 5.16 8.42
C MET A 91 11.39 6.42 8.03
N LEU A 92 11.97 7.60 8.25
CA LEU A 92 11.33 8.90 7.97
C LEU A 92 11.18 9.15 6.47
N ILE A 93 12.17 8.76 5.65
CA ILE A 93 11.98 8.78 4.18
C ILE A 93 10.79 7.91 3.80
N GLY A 94 10.74 6.68 4.29
CA GLY A 94 9.62 5.76 4.05
C GLY A 94 8.28 6.37 4.48
N PHE A 95 8.22 6.97 5.67
CA PHE A 95 7.02 7.60 6.21
C PHE A 95 6.48 8.73 5.32
N PHE A 96 7.32 9.71 4.94
CA PHE A 96 6.89 10.83 4.10
C PHE A 96 6.62 10.41 2.65
N ALA A 97 7.45 9.51 2.10
CA ALA A 97 7.23 8.98 0.77
C ALA A 97 5.91 8.20 0.71
N TYR A 98 5.56 7.42 1.73
CA TYR A 98 4.30 6.67 1.78
C TYR A 98 3.10 7.61 1.77
N LEU A 99 3.13 8.64 2.63
CA LEU A 99 2.09 9.67 2.73
C LEU A 99 1.81 10.34 1.38
N LEU A 100 2.87 10.78 0.69
CA LEU A 100 2.76 11.48 -0.58
C LEU A 100 2.46 10.54 -1.75
N ASN A 101 3.00 9.31 -1.79
CA ASN A 101 2.66 8.33 -2.83
C ASN A 101 1.19 7.90 -2.72
N THR A 102 0.64 7.79 -1.51
CA THR A 102 -0.80 7.54 -1.34
C THR A 102 -1.62 8.72 -1.91
N LEU A 103 -1.14 9.96 -1.76
CA LEU A 103 -1.78 11.13 -2.37
C LEU A 103 -1.67 11.11 -3.90
N CYS A 104 -0.52 10.69 -4.44
CA CYS A 104 -0.34 10.48 -5.87
C CYS A 104 -1.37 9.48 -6.41
N LEU A 105 -1.58 8.38 -5.69
CA LEU A 105 -2.50 7.31 -6.09
C LEU A 105 -3.95 7.79 -6.14
N THR A 106 -4.37 8.55 -5.13
CA THR A 106 -5.76 9.01 -5.05
C THR A 106 -6.02 10.17 -6.01
N TYR A 107 -5.01 11.01 -6.25
CA TYR A 107 -5.02 11.97 -7.35
C TYR A 107 -5.12 11.29 -8.71
N TYR A 108 -4.35 10.21 -8.96
CA TYR A 108 -4.45 9.42 -10.18
C TYR A 108 -5.88 8.90 -10.42
N PHE A 109 -6.51 8.30 -9.40
CA PHE A 109 -7.90 7.85 -9.53
C PHE A 109 -8.90 8.98 -9.75
N LEU A 110 -8.70 10.14 -9.13
CA LEU A 110 -9.51 11.33 -9.39
C LEU A 110 -9.40 11.76 -10.86
N MET A 111 -8.18 11.82 -11.41
CA MET A 111 -7.93 12.17 -12.80
C MET A 111 -8.57 11.17 -13.78
N ARG A 112 -8.48 9.87 -13.48
CA ARG A 112 -9.13 8.81 -14.27
C ARG A 112 -10.66 8.92 -14.25
N VAL A 113 -11.27 8.95 -13.06
CA VAL A 113 -12.73 8.80 -12.94
C VAL A 113 -13.48 10.10 -13.26
N LYS A 114 -13.03 11.23 -12.71
CA LYS A 114 -13.70 12.52 -12.83
C LYS A 114 -13.34 13.25 -14.12
N TYR A 115 -12.06 13.27 -14.46
CA TYR A 115 -11.55 14.04 -15.60
C TYR A 115 -11.35 13.20 -16.87
N LYS A 116 -11.67 11.90 -16.83
CA LYS A 116 -11.56 10.96 -17.96
C LYS A 116 -10.17 10.99 -18.61
N MET A 117 -9.13 11.24 -17.82
CA MET A 117 -7.76 11.27 -18.31
C MET A 117 -7.30 9.85 -18.63
N THR A 118 -6.66 9.65 -19.78
CA THR A 118 -6.05 8.36 -20.13
C THR A 118 -4.82 8.08 -19.27
N PRO A 119 -4.47 6.82 -18.98
CA PRO A 119 -3.25 6.50 -18.24
C PRO A 119 -1.97 7.05 -18.91
N GLN A 120 -1.92 7.06 -20.25
CA GLN A 120 -0.79 7.53 -21.03
C GLN A 120 -0.61 9.05 -20.90
N ASP A 121 -1.71 9.82 -20.94
CA ASP A 121 -1.67 11.26 -20.71
C ASP A 121 -1.21 11.60 -19.29
N PHE A 122 -1.72 10.87 -18.30
CA PHE A 122 -1.30 11.03 -16.90
C PHE A 122 0.20 10.73 -16.75
N ALA A 123 0.67 9.62 -17.33
CA ALA A 123 2.08 9.20 -17.29
C ALA A 123 3.02 10.27 -17.84
N LYS A 124 2.64 10.86 -18.98
CA LYS A 124 3.46 11.81 -19.72
C LYS A 124 3.49 13.18 -19.02
N ARG A 125 2.37 13.64 -18.46
CA ARG A 125 2.22 15.02 -17.97
C ARG A 125 2.43 15.16 -16.47
N GLN A 126 1.87 14.24 -15.68
CA GLN A 126 1.69 14.46 -14.23
C GLN A 126 2.52 13.49 -13.40
N GLU A 127 2.57 12.21 -13.77
CA GLU A 127 3.17 11.16 -12.94
C GLU A 127 4.61 11.49 -12.53
N LYS A 128 5.49 11.79 -13.50
CA LYS A 128 6.90 12.07 -13.24
C LYS A 128 7.09 13.21 -12.26
N VAL A 129 6.30 14.28 -12.39
CA VAL A 129 6.41 15.47 -11.54
C VAL A 129 6.01 15.13 -10.11
N ILE A 130 4.85 14.49 -9.93
CA ILE A 130 4.30 14.24 -8.60
C ILE A 130 5.08 13.16 -7.86
N CYS A 131 5.45 12.05 -8.52
CA CYS A 131 6.25 11.00 -7.90
C CYS A 131 7.67 11.48 -7.56
N THR A 132 8.31 12.27 -8.44
CA THR A 132 9.63 12.86 -8.13
C THR A 132 9.54 13.82 -6.96
N PHE A 133 8.50 14.67 -6.93
CA PHE A 133 8.26 15.58 -5.81
C PHE A 133 8.07 14.81 -4.49
N ALA A 134 7.32 13.71 -4.48
CA ALA A 134 7.08 12.90 -3.29
C ALA A 134 8.38 12.41 -2.65
N TRP A 135 9.27 11.81 -3.46
CA TRP A 135 10.56 11.32 -2.98
C TRP A 135 11.53 12.45 -2.64
N PHE A 136 11.59 13.48 -3.47
CA PHE A 136 12.45 14.64 -3.22
C PHE A 136 12.10 15.34 -1.91
N TYR A 137 10.80 15.54 -1.66
CA TYR A 137 10.31 16.10 -0.40
C TYR A 137 10.73 15.26 0.81
N ALA A 138 10.49 13.94 0.75
CA ALA A 138 10.83 13.00 1.82
C ALA A 138 12.32 13.00 2.16
N ILE A 139 13.18 13.04 1.14
CA ILE A 139 14.64 13.11 1.32
C ILE A 139 15.05 14.47 1.90
N CYS A 140 14.50 15.58 1.39
CA CYS A 140 14.86 16.92 1.86
C CYS A 140 14.49 17.15 3.33
N ILE A 141 13.26 16.84 3.74
CA ILE A 141 12.82 17.05 5.13
C ILE A 141 13.61 16.17 6.10
N THR A 142 13.90 14.93 5.72
CA THR A 142 14.64 14.00 6.57
C THR A 142 16.13 14.36 6.65
N SER A 143 16.73 14.81 5.54
CA SER A 143 18.10 15.33 5.53
C SER A 143 18.25 16.57 6.39
N PHE A 144 17.24 17.45 6.38
CA PHE A 144 17.18 18.62 7.25
C PHE A 144 17.13 18.21 8.74
N ALA A 145 16.30 17.22 9.09
CA ALA A 145 16.23 16.67 10.44
C ALA A 145 17.57 16.05 10.90
N LEU A 146 18.20 15.26 10.02
CA LEU A 146 19.49 14.63 10.29
C LEU A 146 20.59 15.67 10.54
N LYS A 147 20.70 16.69 9.67
CA LYS A 147 21.70 17.77 9.81
C LYS A 147 21.55 18.56 11.10
N ARG A 148 20.36 18.60 11.69
CA ARG A 148 20.06 19.30 12.94
C ARG A 148 20.18 18.42 14.19
N ASP A 149 20.68 17.19 14.05
CA ASP A 149 20.78 16.24 15.15
C ASP A 149 19.42 15.94 15.80
N GLU A 150 18.35 15.96 15.01
CA GLU A 150 16.97 15.80 15.50
C GLU A 150 16.47 14.36 15.44
N ILE A 151 17.21 13.46 14.78
CA ILE A 151 16.87 12.02 14.74
C ILE A 151 17.47 11.34 15.97
N ASN A 152 16.61 10.99 16.93
CA ASN A 152 17.00 10.41 18.21
C ASN A 152 16.06 9.26 18.59
N GLY A 153 16.45 8.49 19.61
CA GLY A 153 15.57 7.48 20.21
C GLY A 153 14.32 8.13 20.80
N THR A 154 13.15 7.59 20.49
CA THR A 154 11.89 8.01 21.14
C THR A 154 11.77 7.41 22.54
N GLN A 155 10.73 7.79 23.29
CA GLN A 155 10.44 7.23 24.61
C GLN A 155 10.49 5.69 24.59
N TYR A 156 11.12 5.11 25.62
CA TYR A 156 11.36 3.66 25.75
C TYR A 156 12.23 3.03 24.66
N GLY A 157 12.98 3.86 23.91
CA GLY A 157 13.78 3.45 22.75
C GLY A 157 12.97 2.68 21.72
N SER A 158 11.68 3.01 21.58
CA SER A 158 10.77 2.16 20.83
C SER A 158 10.96 2.25 19.30
N VAL A 159 11.39 3.42 18.83
CA VAL A 159 11.76 3.74 17.44
C VAL A 159 12.77 4.90 17.45
N CYS A 160 13.57 5.04 16.39
CA CYS A 160 14.37 6.23 16.14
C CYS A 160 13.62 7.20 15.22
N SER A 161 13.35 8.42 15.66
CA SER A 161 12.53 9.40 14.94
C SER A 161 12.92 10.84 15.30
N ILE A 162 12.18 11.82 14.80
CA ILE A 162 12.37 13.24 15.14
C ILE A 162 11.99 13.43 16.61
N ALA A 163 12.99 13.51 17.48
CA ALA A 163 12.85 13.57 18.93
C ALA A 163 13.99 14.40 19.54
N THR A 164 13.77 14.87 20.77
CA THR A 164 14.80 15.51 21.58
C THR A 164 15.51 14.48 22.45
N SER A 165 16.79 14.70 22.75
CA SER A 165 17.55 13.90 23.71
C SER A 165 18.23 14.79 24.75
N PRO A 166 18.10 14.53 26.07
CA PRO A 166 17.26 13.50 26.68
C PRO A 166 15.76 13.69 26.37
N TRP A 167 14.97 12.62 26.55
CA TRP A 167 13.52 12.73 26.47
C TRP A 167 13.03 13.79 27.49
N GLU A 168 11.96 14.52 27.17
CA GLU A 168 11.37 15.60 28.00
C GLU A 168 12.20 16.87 28.23
N CYS A 169 13.44 16.98 27.73
CA CYS A 169 14.21 18.23 27.86
C CYS A 169 13.53 19.45 27.22
N ARG A 170 12.52 19.24 26.36
CA ARG A 170 11.71 20.31 25.77
C ARG A 170 10.60 20.82 26.70
N THR A 171 10.05 19.95 27.54
CA THR A 171 8.93 20.24 28.44
C THR A 171 9.40 20.57 29.85
N ASN A 172 10.59 20.11 30.21
CA ASN A 172 11.22 20.37 31.51
C ASN A 172 12.44 21.29 31.32
N GLU A 173 12.36 22.52 31.83
CA GLU A 173 13.43 23.52 31.75
C GLU A 173 14.68 23.13 32.55
N ASP A 174 14.55 22.22 33.53
CA ASP A 174 15.67 21.75 34.36
C ASP A 174 16.60 20.77 33.64
N ILE A 175 16.19 20.26 32.46
CA ILE A 175 16.95 19.28 31.69
C ILE A 175 17.47 19.95 30.42
N GLU A 176 18.78 20.15 30.33
CA GLU A 176 19.41 20.70 29.13
C GLU A 176 19.31 19.71 27.95
N CYS A 177 18.77 20.17 26.81
CA CYS A 177 18.70 19.37 25.58
C CYS A 177 20.08 19.25 24.93
N ILE A 178 20.66 18.05 24.95
CA ILE A 178 21.94 17.74 24.31
C ILE A 178 21.77 17.64 22.78
N ARG A 179 20.67 17.04 22.32
CA ARG A 179 20.36 16.87 20.88
C ARG A 179 18.92 17.24 20.55
N GLY A 180 18.71 17.74 19.34
CA GLY A 180 17.38 18.03 18.82
C GLY A 180 16.66 19.24 19.43
N GLY A 181 17.37 20.16 20.11
CA GLY A 181 16.76 21.37 20.70
C GLY A 181 15.99 22.24 19.69
N GLY A 182 16.36 22.16 18.42
CA GLY A 182 15.70 22.81 17.28
C GLY A 182 14.46 22.12 16.69
N SER A 183 14.10 20.94 17.20
CA SER A 183 13.12 20.02 16.58
C SER A 183 11.71 20.60 16.45
N ARG A 184 11.40 21.72 17.12
CA ARG A 184 10.09 22.39 17.00
C ARG A 184 9.71 22.66 15.56
N LEU A 185 10.62 23.21 14.76
CA LEU A 185 10.34 23.56 13.37
C LEU A 185 10.04 22.31 12.54
N THR A 186 10.92 21.31 12.60
CA THR A 186 10.80 20.08 11.81
C THR A 186 9.59 19.25 12.23
N ILE A 187 9.30 19.15 13.53
CA ILE A 187 8.08 18.51 14.06
C ILE A 187 6.83 19.23 13.54
N SER A 188 6.81 20.57 13.56
CA SER A 188 5.69 21.36 13.05
C SER A 188 5.49 21.16 11.54
N ILE A 189 6.56 21.23 10.74
CA ILE A 189 6.50 20.98 9.29
C ILE A 189 5.96 19.58 9.00
N SER A 190 6.49 18.58 9.71
CA SER A 190 6.08 17.17 9.59
C SER A 190 4.60 16.98 9.95
N GLY A 191 4.17 17.57 11.07
CA GLY A 191 2.79 17.52 11.54
C GLY A 191 1.82 18.20 10.58
N ILE A 192 2.18 19.37 10.05
CA ILE A 192 1.40 20.09 9.04
C ILE A 192 1.29 19.26 7.76
N THR A 193 2.39 18.64 7.31
CA THR A 193 2.38 17.79 6.10
C THR A 193 1.41 16.63 6.26
N MET A 194 1.45 15.96 7.41
CA MET A 194 0.56 14.84 7.71
C MET A 194 -0.90 15.29 7.79
N LEU A 195 -1.19 16.40 8.46
CA LEU A 195 -2.54 16.96 8.56
C LEU A 195 -3.09 17.34 7.19
N LEU A 196 -2.31 18.08 6.38
CA LEU A 196 -2.71 18.48 5.03
C LEU A 196 -2.96 17.27 4.13
N SER A 197 -2.11 16.23 4.24
CA SER A 197 -2.31 15.00 3.47
C SER A 197 -3.58 14.29 3.90
N PHE A 198 -3.85 14.18 5.20
CA PHE A 198 -5.08 13.58 5.72
C PHE A 198 -6.33 14.34 5.26
N LEU A 199 -6.32 15.68 5.34
CA LEU A 199 -7.42 16.53 4.86
C LEU A 199 -7.62 16.42 3.34
N CYS A 200 -6.53 16.35 2.58
CA CYS A 200 -6.60 16.19 1.14
C CYS A 200 -7.21 14.83 0.76
N GLN A 201 -6.77 13.75 1.42
CA GLN A 201 -7.33 12.41 1.23
C GLN A 201 -8.83 12.35 1.58
N PHE A 202 -9.23 12.99 2.67
CA PHE A 202 -10.63 13.09 3.06
C PHE A 202 -11.45 13.84 2.00
N THR A 203 -10.93 14.97 1.51
CA THR A 203 -11.57 15.77 0.46
C THR A 203 -11.72 14.98 -0.84
N VAL A 204 -10.69 14.23 -1.24
CA VAL A 204 -10.75 13.35 -2.42
C VAL A 204 -11.81 12.28 -2.20
N LEU A 205 -11.82 11.59 -1.05
CA LEU A 205 -12.83 10.58 -0.74
C LEU A 205 -14.26 11.12 -0.81
N THR A 206 -14.51 12.29 -0.22
CA THR A 206 -15.83 12.94 -0.27
C THR A 206 -16.20 13.31 -1.70
N SER A 207 -15.31 13.99 -2.44
CA SER A 207 -15.56 14.35 -3.84
C SER A 207 -15.86 13.12 -4.70
N PHE A 208 -15.15 12.03 -4.44
CA PHE A 208 -15.26 10.80 -5.19
C PHE A 208 -16.57 10.06 -4.89
N THR A 209 -16.93 9.99 -3.61
CA THR A 209 -18.19 9.42 -3.15
C THR A 209 -19.38 10.20 -3.71
N CYS A 210 -19.36 11.53 -3.60
CA CYS A 210 -20.39 12.39 -4.19
C CYS A 210 -20.51 12.23 -5.72
N HIS A 211 -19.37 12.11 -6.42
CA HIS A 211 -19.36 11.88 -7.87
C HIS A 211 -19.98 10.53 -8.24
N ILE A 212 -19.67 9.46 -7.51
CA ILE A 212 -20.26 8.13 -7.73
C ILE A 212 -21.76 8.18 -7.49
N TYR A 213 -22.21 8.76 -6.38
CA TYR A 213 -23.64 8.88 -6.09
C TYR A 213 -24.40 9.65 -7.19
N LYS A 214 -23.82 10.74 -7.69
CA LYS A 214 -24.40 11.49 -8.80
C LYS A 214 -24.41 10.68 -10.10
N ALA A 215 -23.30 10.05 -10.44
CA ALA A 215 -23.18 9.24 -11.66
C ALA A 215 -24.15 8.03 -11.65
N GLU A 216 -24.31 7.36 -10.50
CA GLU A 216 -25.28 6.27 -10.36
C GLU A 216 -26.72 6.78 -10.55
N SER A 217 -27.05 7.96 -10.02
CA SER A 217 -28.39 8.54 -10.20
C SER A 217 -28.71 8.89 -11.65
N GLU A 218 -27.71 9.29 -12.45
CA GLU A 218 -27.89 9.59 -13.88
C GLU A 218 -27.90 8.31 -14.74
N LEU A 219 -27.15 7.27 -14.34
CA LEU A 219 -27.10 5.99 -15.04
C LEU A 219 -28.35 5.13 -14.83
N GLU A 220 -29.06 5.28 -13.71
CA GLU A 220 -30.35 4.57 -13.52
C GLU A 220 -31.37 4.94 -14.62
N TYR A 221 -31.21 6.11 -15.23
CA TYR A 221 -32.02 6.55 -16.37
C TYR A 221 -31.55 5.96 -17.73
N THR A 222 -30.24 5.73 -17.91
CA THR A 222 -29.65 5.35 -19.20
C THR A 222 -29.11 3.93 -19.10
N ARG A 223 -29.78 2.97 -19.75
CA ARG A 223 -29.51 1.51 -19.67
C ARG A 223 -28.21 1.07 -20.37
N GLU A 224 -27.10 1.78 -20.16
CA GLU A 224 -25.75 1.34 -20.56
C GLU A 224 -25.06 0.61 -19.41
N SER A 225 -25.05 -0.72 -19.50
CA SER A 225 -24.67 -1.63 -18.39
C SER A 225 -23.16 -1.86 -18.24
N GLN A 226 -22.36 -1.69 -19.29
CA GLN A 226 -21.02 -2.31 -19.33
C GLN A 226 -19.88 -1.38 -18.87
N THR A 227 -19.82 -0.14 -19.36
CA THR A 227 -18.77 0.86 -19.04
C THR A 227 -18.81 1.31 -17.57
N SER A 228 -20.00 1.29 -16.95
CA SER A 228 -20.20 1.60 -15.53
C SER A 228 -19.44 0.64 -14.60
N SER A 229 -19.30 -0.63 -15.00
CA SER A 229 -18.74 -1.67 -14.14
C SER A 229 -17.24 -1.49 -13.86
N LEU A 230 -16.45 -1.06 -14.85
CA LEU A 230 -15.01 -0.82 -14.70
C LEU A 230 -14.72 0.43 -13.88
N THR A 231 -15.45 1.52 -14.16
CA THR A 231 -15.35 2.77 -13.40
C THR A 231 -15.65 2.52 -11.92
N LYS A 232 -16.69 1.72 -11.63
CA LYS A 232 -17.07 1.34 -10.26
C LYS A 232 -16.00 0.51 -9.55
N GLN A 233 -15.33 -0.40 -10.27
CA GLN A 233 -14.23 -1.20 -9.70
C GLN A 233 -13.00 -0.35 -9.37
N ALA A 234 -12.56 0.50 -10.30
CA ALA A 234 -11.46 1.44 -10.07
C ALA A 234 -11.79 2.38 -8.90
N ALA A 235 -13.04 2.81 -8.84
CA ALA A 235 -13.53 3.64 -7.76
C ALA A 235 -13.47 2.96 -6.39
N GLN A 236 -13.99 1.74 -6.30
CA GLN A 236 -13.95 0.98 -5.08
C GLN A 236 -12.51 0.72 -4.62
N GLN A 237 -11.60 0.48 -5.56
CA GLN A 237 -10.19 0.29 -5.26
C GLN A 237 -9.56 1.56 -4.65
N SER A 238 -9.84 2.74 -5.22
CA SER A 238 -9.40 4.02 -4.66
C SER A 238 -9.91 4.24 -3.23
N ILE A 239 -11.20 3.98 -2.99
CA ILE A 239 -11.82 4.14 -1.67
C ILE A 239 -11.14 3.24 -0.64
N LEU A 240 -10.85 1.99 -1.00
CA LEU A 240 -10.17 1.04 -0.11
C LEU A 240 -8.76 1.52 0.27
N TYR A 241 -7.99 2.07 -0.67
CA TYR A 241 -6.67 2.65 -0.36
C TYR A 241 -6.79 3.85 0.57
N ILE A 242 -7.76 4.75 0.36
CA ILE A 242 -7.97 5.91 1.24
C ILE A 242 -8.35 5.45 2.64
N VAL A 243 -9.32 4.54 2.77
CA VAL A 243 -9.76 4.03 4.08
C VAL A 243 -8.62 3.33 4.80
N SER A 244 -7.85 2.49 4.09
CA SER A 244 -6.64 1.86 4.63
C SER A 244 -5.65 2.90 5.17
N PHE A 245 -5.36 3.94 4.38
CA PHE A 245 -4.50 5.05 4.81
C PHE A 245 -5.05 5.74 6.08
N MET A 246 -6.35 6.05 6.13
CA MET A 246 -6.95 6.69 7.30
C MET A 246 -6.81 5.84 8.55
N ILE A 247 -6.98 4.52 8.44
CA ILE A 247 -6.81 3.58 9.55
C ILE A 247 -5.36 3.58 10.03
N VAL A 248 -4.41 3.37 9.10
CA VAL A 248 -2.96 3.27 9.39
C VAL A 248 -2.42 4.55 10.04
N TYR A 249 -2.86 5.73 9.57
CA TYR A 249 -2.34 7.02 10.01
C TYR A 249 -3.21 7.75 11.04
N SER A 250 -4.33 7.16 11.47
CA SER A 250 -5.20 7.75 12.51
C SER A 250 -4.43 8.02 13.82
N GLY A 251 -3.68 7.04 14.33
CA GLY A 251 -2.89 7.18 15.56
C GLY A 251 -1.84 8.30 15.51
N PRO A 252 -0.96 8.32 14.49
CA PRO A 252 -0.02 9.44 14.28
C PRO A 252 -0.71 10.81 14.18
N VAL A 253 -1.84 10.92 13.48
CA VAL A 253 -2.60 12.18 13.36
C VAL A 253 -3.15 12.62 14.72
N ILE A 254 -3.73 11.70 15.49
CA ILE A 254 -4.19 11.96 16.87
C ILE A 254 -3.00 12.44 17.71
N ALA A 255 -1.83 11.80 17.59
CA ALA A 255 -0.64 12.17 18.34
C ALA A 255 -0.18 13.60 18.05
N VAL A 256 -0.21 13.99 16.78
CA VAL A 256 0.15 15.34 16.36
C VAL A 256 -0.87 16.37 16.84
N PHE A 257 -2.17 16.06 16.76
CA PHE A 257 -3.22 16.95 17.27
C PHE A 257 -3.06 17.19 18.77
N LEU A 258 -2.90 16.13 19.56
CA LEU A 258 -2.68 16.23 21.01
C LEU A 258 -1.42 17.06 21.33
N ARG A 259 -0.33 16.83 20.59
CA ARG A 259 0.91 17.59 20.77
C ARG A 259 0.74 19.07 20.46
N PHE A 260 -0.06 19.43 19.45
CA PHE A 260 -0.39 20.84 19.17
C PHE A 260 -1.29 21.45 20.24
N SER A 261 -2.16 20.65 20.87
CA SER A 261 -2.97 21.08 22.02
C SER A 261 -2.19 21.17 23.33
N GLY A 262 -0.89 20.81 23.35
CA GLY A 262 -0.09 20.76 24.57
C GLY A 262 -0.41 19.58 25.49
N ASN A 263 -1.18 18.60 25.00
CA ASN A 263 -1.55 17.40 25.74
C ASN A 263 -0.53 16.28 25.52
N GLU A 264 -0.31 15.47 26.55
CA GLU A 264 0.46 14.24 26.44
C GLU A 264 -0.29 13.18 25.64
N ASN A 265 0.46 12.26 25.03
CA ASN A 265 -0.14 11.14 24.31
C ASN A 265 -0.72 10.12 25.32
N PRO A 266 -2.02 9.82 25.27
CA PRO A 266 -2.59 8.82 26.14
C PRO A 266 -1.96 7.45 25.83
N PRO A 267 -1.76 6.58 26.83
CA PRO A 267 -1.16 5.25 26.62
C PRO A 267 -1.87 4.41 25.55
N GLY A 268 -3.19 4.60 25.38
CA GLY A 268 -3.97 3.92 24.33
C GLY A 268 -3.53 4.27 22.91
N ASN A 269 -3.05 5.49 22.67
CA ASN A 269 -2.58 5.90 21.33
C ASN A 269 -1.32 5.12 20.92
N PHE A 270 -0.50 4.71 21.88
CA PHE A 270 0.68 3.89 21.60
C PHE A 270 0.30 2.52 21.00
N TRP A 271 -0.81 1.93 21.45
CA TRP A 271 -1.35 0.68 20.91
C TRP A 271 -1.91 0.85 19.50
N ILE A 272 -2.67 1.93 19.27
CA ILE A 272 -3.21 2.27 17.94
C ILE A 272 -2.06 2.39 16.94
N ILE A 273 -1.01 3.14 17.31
CA ILE A 273 0.20 3.29 16.49
C ILE A 273 0.90 1.93 16.29
N ALA A 274 1.09 1.14 17.35
CA ALA A 274 1.77 -0.15 17.25
C ALA A 274 1.09 -1.13 16.29
N ILE A 275 -0.24 -1.18 16.30
CA ILE A 275 -1.03 -2.11 15.48
C ILE A 275 -1.22 -1.55 14.08
N PHE A 276 -1.82 -0.36 13.95
CA PHE A 276 -2.31 0.12 12.67
C PHE A 276 -1.23 0.78 11.81
N GLN A 277 -0.26 1.49 12.40
CA GLN A 277 0.82 2.08 11.58
C GLN A 277 1.67 0.99 10.91
N SER A 278 1.77 -0.17 11.55
CA SER A 278 2.67 -1.25 11.15
C SER A 278 2.04 -2.26 10.18
N ILE A 279 0.76 -2.15 9.81
CA ILE A 279 0.06 -3.13 8.93
C ILE A 279 -0.12 -2.64 7.48
N GLY A 280 0.39 -1.45 7.15
CA GLY A 280 0.11 -0.75 5.88
C GLY A 280 0.36 -1.58 4.62
N GLY A 281 1.53 -2.20 4.51
CA GLY A 281 1.92 -3.08 3.40
C GLY A 281 1.01 -4.28 3.20
N PHE A 282 0.56 -4.91 4.29
CA PHE A 282 -0.39 -6.02 4.22
C PHE A 282 -1.74 -5.56 3.64
N LEU A 283 -2.27 -4.42 4.11
CA LEU A 283 -3.50 -3.86 3.56
C LEU A 283 -3.33 -3.48 2.08
N ASN A 284 -2.19 -2.90 1.69
CA ASN A 284 -1.92 -2.56 0.30
C ASN A 284 -1.89 -3.79 -0.61
N MET A 285 -1.33 -4.91 -0.14
CA MET A 285 -1.34 -6.18 -0.86
C MET A 285 -2.75 -6.74 -1.03
N LEU A 286 -3.59 -6.71 0.02
CA LEU A 286 -4.99 -7.13 -0.06
C LEU A 286 -5.78 -6.30 -1.09
N ILE A 287 -5.57 -4.97 -1.09
CA ILE A 287 -6.28 -4.07 -2.01
C ILE A 287 -5.78 -4.25 -3.45
N TYR A 288 -4.48 -4.44 -3.65
CA TYR A 288 -3.88 -4.65 -4.97
C TYR A 288 -4.38 -5.93 -5.64
N THR A 289 -4.46 -7.03 -4.88
CA THR A 289 -4.86 -8.35 -5.40
C THR A 289 -6.37 -8.47 -5.61
N ARG A 290 -7.18 -7.63 -4.95
CA ARG A 290 -8.65 -7.71 -4.96
C ARG A 290 -9.28 -7.83 -6.37
N PRO A 291 -8.98 -6.97 -7.36
CA PRO A 291 -9.64 -7.07 -8.67
C PRO A 291 -9.39 -8.42 -9.34
N LYS A 292 -8.19 -8.97 -9.17
CA LYS A 292 -7.75 -10.25 -9.75
C LYS A 292 -8.39 -11.43 -9.04
N VAL A 293 -8.54 -11.35 -7.72
CA VAL A 293 -9.30 -12.33 -6.93
C VAL A 293 -10.77 -12.37 -7.36
N ILE A 294 -11.37 -11.20 -7.60
CA ILE A 294 -12.76 -11.11 -8.08
C ILE A 294 -12.89 -11.68 -9.51
N ALA A 295 -11.93 -11.39 -10.39
CA ALA A 295 -11.90 -11.96 -11.74
C ALA A 295 -11.83 -13.50 -11.69
N LEU A 296 -10.88 -14.05 -10.93
CA LEU A 296 -10.73 -15.50 -10.78
C LEU A 296 -11.98 -16.14 -10.15
N LYS A 297 -12.60 -15.50 -9.15
CA LYS A 297 -13.82 -15.99 -8.50
C LYS A 297 -15.04 -15.97 -9.41
N LYS A 298 -15.07 -15.10 -10.43
CA LYS A 298 -16.14 -15.10 -11.45
C LYS A 298 -16.01 -16.27 -12.40
N THR A 299 -14.78 -16.61 -12.79
CA THR A 299 -14.49 -17.78 -13.63
C THR A 299 -14.73 -19.07 -12.86
N GLU A 300 -14.35 -19.11 -11.57
CA GLU A 300 -14.44 -20.30 -10.71
C GLU A 300 -15.24 -20.06 -9.42
N PRO A 301 -16.59 -20.02 -9.48
CA PRO A 301 -17.44 -19.74 -8.32
C PRO A 301 -17.30 -20.75 -7.17
N GLN A 302 -16.84 -21.97 -7.44
CA GLN A 302 -16.70 -23.05 -6.47
C GLN A 302 -15.46 -22.92 -5.58
N ILE A 303 -14.42 -22.19 -6.00
CA ILE A 303 -13.18 -22.05 -5.22
C ILE A 303 -13.39 -21.02 -4.09
N PRO A 304 -13.09 -21.33 -2.82
CA PRO A 304 -13.16 -20.36 -1.72
C PRO A 304 -12.33 -19.09 -2.00
N THR A 305 -12.85 -17.91 -1.65
CA THR A 305 -12.20 -16.62 -1.94
C THR A 305 -10.78 -16.51 -1.38
N PHE A 306 -10.53 -17.10 -0.21
CA PHE A 306 -9.19 -17.13 0.38
C PHE A 306 -8.20 -17.94 -0.47
N ILE A 307 -8.66 -19.04 -1.07
CA ILE A 307 -7.83 -19.83 -2.00
C ILE A 307 -7.59 -19.03 -3.29
N CYS A 308 -8.61 -18.35 -3.83
CA CYS A 308 -8.40 -17.44 -4.98
C CYS A 308 -7.35 -16.36 -4.65
N PHE A 309 -7.38 -15.79 -3.45
CA PHE A 309 -6.36 -14.84 -2.98
C PHE A 309 -4.96 -15.46 -2.95
N LEU A 310 -4.81 -16.63 -2.33
CA LEU A 310 -3.52 -17.32 -2.31
C LEU A 310 -3.03 -17.67 -3.72
N CYS A 311 -3.91 -18.16 -4.61
CA CYS A 311 -3.57 -18.45 -6.00
C CYS A 311 -3.07 -17.20 -6.74
N VAL A 312 -3.78 -16.07 -6.63
CA VAL A 312 -3.37 -14.80 -7.24
C VAL A 312 -2.04 -14.31 -6.67
N VAL A 313 -1.86 -14.38 -5.35
CA VAL A 313 -0.59 -14.01 -4.70
C VAL A 313 0.53 -14.90 -5.24
N LEU A 314 0.39 -16.23 -5.15
CA LEU A 314 1.41 -17.20 -5.57
C LEU A 314 1.72 -17.14 -7.08
N ALA A 315 0.74 -16.77 -7.92
CA ALA A 315 0.92 -16.52 -9.35
C ALA A 315 1.64 -15.18 -9.64
N GLY A 316 2.28 -14.56 -8.66
CA GLY A 316 2.96 -13.28 -8.84
C GLY A 316 1.98 -12.16 -9.17
N GLY A 317 0.77 -12.24 -8.63
CA GLY A 317 -0.30 -11.31 -8.91
C GLY A 317 -0.87 -11.43 -10.31
N GLU A 318 -0.55 -12.40 -11.16
CA GLU A 318 -1.28 -12.60 -12.42
C GLU A 318 -2.55 -13.44 -12.16
N VAL A 319 -3.54 -13.38 -13.05
CA VAL A 319 -4.69 -14.30 -12.96
C VAL A 319 -4.23 -15.60 -13.63
N PRO A 320 -3.94 -16.66 -12.88
CA PRO A 320 -3.46 -17.90 -13.48
C PRO A 320 -4.51 -18.42 -14.46
N CYS A 321 -4.09 -18.83 -15.65
CA CYS A 321 -4.98 -19.50 -16.59
C CYS A 321 -5.47 -20.80 -15.94
N LEU A 322 -6.76 -21.09 -16.02
CA LEU A 322 -7.34 -22.28 -15.39
C LEU A 322 -6.67 -23.58 -15.84
N ALA A 323 -6.24 -23.62 -17.10
CA ALA A 323 -5.49 -24.74 -17.68
C ALA A 323 -4.15 -25.00 -16.95
N GLU A 324 -3.58 -23.99 -16.32
CA GLU A 324 -2.34 -24.08 -15.56
C GLU A 324 -2.60 -24.55 -14.11
N ILE A 325 -3.74 -24.16 -13.52
CA ILE A 325 -4.18 -24.61 -12.19
C ILE A 325 -4.63 -26.08 -12.22
N MET A 326 -5.36 -26.46 -13.28
CA MET A 326 -5.94 -27.80 -13.42
C MET A 326 -5.00 -28.78 -14.12
N ARG A 327 -3.81 -28.36 -14.55
CA ARG A 327 -2.87 -29.28 -15.19
C ARG A 327 -2.47 -30.35 -14.17
N PRO A 328 -2.75 -31.64 -14.42
CA PRO A 328 -2.35 -32.71 -13.51
C PRO A 328 -0.83 -32.65 -13.34
N ALA A 329 -0.40 -32.81 -12.08
CA ALA A 329 1.00 -32.70 -11.65
C ALA A 329 1.94 -33.63 -12.46
N SER A 330 1.39 -34.65 -13.12
CA SER A 330 2.11 -35.56 -14.01
C SER A 330 2.71 -34.92 -15.27
N SER A 331 2.29 -33.72 -15.68
CA SER A 331 2.73 -33.08 -16.94
C SER A 331 3.58 -31.81 -16.77
N VAL A 332 3.67 -31.26 -15.56
CA VAL A 332 4.44 -30.05 -15.28
C VAL A 332 5.82 -30.45 -14.77
N ARG A 333 6.84 -30.07 -15.54
CA ARG A 333 8.27 -30.19 -15.24
C ARG A 333 8.55 -30.00 -13.74
N GLU A 334 8.86 -31.11 -13.07
CA GLU A 334 8.99 -31.43 -11.63
C GLU A 334 9.63 -30.41 -10.64
N SER A 335 10.04 -29.20 -11.03
CA SER A 335 10.91 -28.39 -10.16
C SER A 335 10.21 -27.44 -9.19
N ASN A 336 8.98 -26.95 -9.44
CA ASN A 336 8.38 -25.90 -8.59
C ASN A 336 7.01 -26.23 -7.98
N ILE A 337 6.09 -26.92 -8.67
CA ILE A 337 4.72 -27.11 -8.15
C ILE A 337 4.65 -28.22 -7.09
N ASP A 338 5.35 -29.33 -7.29
CA ASP A 338 5.43 -30.43 -6.31
C ASP A 338 6.07 -30.01 -4.98
N HIS A 339 6.91 -28.97 -5.00
CA HIS A 339 7.46 -28.39 -3.79
C HIS A 339 6.38 -27.67 -2.98
N TRP A 340 5.55 -26.86 -3.64
CA TRP A 340 4.47 -26.12 -2.97
C TRP A 340 3.30 -27.00 -2.52
N ALA A 341 2.92 -28.00 -3.32
CA ALA A 341 1.89 -28.98 -2.92
C ALA A 341 2.30 -29.75 -1.64
N ARG A 342 3.59 -30.13 -1.55
CA ARG A 342 4.16 -30.76 -0.34
C ARG A 342 4.27 -29.80 0.85
N VAL A 343 4.66 -28.54 0.61
CA VAL A 343 4.71 -27.50 1.68
C VAL A 343 3.32 -27.21 2.24
N LEU A 344 2.28 -27.30 1.43
CA LEU A 344 0.88 -27.04 1.84
C LEU A 344 0.15 -28.28 2.36
N GLY A 345 0.79 -29.46 2.37
CA GLY A 345 0.20 -30.69 2.91
C GLY A 345 -1.00 -31.22 2.12
N TRP A 346 -1.04 -30.95 0.80
CA TRP A 346 -2.16 -31.37 -0.04
C TRP A 346 -1.88 -32.75 -0.65
N ASP A 347 -2.49 -33.79 -0.08
CA ASP A 347 -2.43 -35.15 -0.63
C ASP A 347 -3.56 -35.32 -1.67
N ILE A 348 -3.22 -35.21 -2.96
CA ILE A 348 -4.17 -35.38 -4.06
C ILE A 348 -4.13 -36.84 -4.49
N THR A 349 -4.92 -37.69 -3.85
CA THR A 349 -5.23 -39.03 -4.36
C THR A 349 -6.46 -38.95 -5.28
N SER A 350 -6.26 -38.73 -6.58
CA SER A 350 -7.33 -38.77 -7.60
C SER A 350 -7.07 -39.86 -8.63
N ASN A 351 -7.74 -41.01 -8.49
CA ASN A 351 -7.61 -42.13 -9.45
C ASN A 351 -8.84 -42.34 -10.36
N ASN A 352 -9.82 -41.43 -10.42
CA ASN A 352 -11.05 -41.71 -11.19
C ASN A 352 -11.70 -40.50 -11.90
N LEU A 353 -11.04 -39.34 -12.04
CA LEU A 353 -11.65 -38.12 -12.59
C LEU A 353 -11.03 -37.61 -13.90
N ASP A 354 -10.14 -38.39 -14.54
CA ASP A 354 -9.27 -37.84 -15.60
C ASP A 354 -9.84 -37.94 -17.03
N GLU A 355 -10.57 -38.99 -17.40
CA GLU A 355 -10.90 -39.18 -18.83
C GLU A 355 -12.09 -38.34 -19.33
N GLU A 356 -13.15 -38.17 -18.54
CA GLU A 356 -14.34 -37.44 -18.98
C GLU A 356 -14.11 -35.91 -18.98
N LEU A 357 -13.32 -35.42 -18.03
CA LEU A 357 -12.98 -34.00 -17.89
C LEU A 357 -11.98 -33.55 -18.98
N GLU A 358 -10.99 -34.39 -19.33
CA GLU A 358 -10.04 -34.10 -20.43
C GLU A 358 -10.75 -33.95 -21.78
N SER A 359 -11.81 -34.74 -22.06
CA SER A 359 -12.51 -34.67 -23.35
C SER A 359 -13.34 -33.39 -23.51
N ARG A 360 -13.96 -32.90 -22.41
CA ARG A 360 -14.74 -31.66 -22.42
C ARG A 360 -13.85 -30.42 -22.47
N MET A 361 -12.64 -30.47 -21.90
CA MET A 361 -11.71 -29.33 -21.91
C MET A 361 -11.03 -29.12 -23.28
N ARG A 362 -10.72 -30.18 -24.04
CA ARG A 362 -10.09 -30.05 -25.37
C ARG A 362 -10.95 -29.28 -26.39
N GLY A 363 -12.27 -29.25 -26.23
CA GLY A 363 -13.18 -28.50 -27.10
C GLY A 363 -13.36 -27.02 -26.74
N VAL A 364 -13.11 -26.62 -25.49
CA VAL A 364 -13.35 -25.26 -24.98
C VAL A 364 -12.08 -24.41 -25.03
N VAL A 365 -10.90 -25.03 -24.82
CA VAL A 365 -9.61 -24.33 -24.74
C VAL A 365 -9.21 -23.66 -26.06
N VAL A 366 -9.53 -24.26 -27.22
CA VAL A 366 -9.15 -23.69 -28.53
C VAL A 366 -10.00 -22.47 -28.91
N ARG A 367 -11.19 -22.29 -28.31
CA ARG A 367 -12.13 -21.22 -28.72
C ARG A 367 -12.12 -20.00 -27.78
N ASN A 368 -11.64 -20.14 -26.55
CA ASN A 368 -11.58 -19.04 -25.58
C ASN A 368 -10.21 -18.35 -25.51
N GLN A 369 -9.12 -19.03 -25.93
CA GLN A 369 -7.76 -18.49 -25.80
C GLN A 369 -7.48 -17.27 -26.71
N GLU A 370 -8.12 -17.15 -27.88
CA GLU A 370 -7.97 -15.99 -28.75
C GLU A 370 -8.91 -14.82 -28.37
N GLU A 371 -9.96 -15.03 -27.55
CA GLU A 371 -10.90 -13.97 -27.13
C GLU A 371 -10.64 -13.41 -25.72
N GLU A 372 -9.93 -14.14 -24.84
CA GLU A 372 -9.66 -13.73 -23.45
C GLU A 372 -8.32 -12.99 -23.24
N GLU A 373 -7.29 -13.27 -24.05
CA GLU A 373 -6.02 -12.53 -23.96
C GLU A 373 -6.20 -11.06 -24.35
N ASP A 374 -7.09 -10.74 -25.30
CA ASP A 374 -7.47 -9.35 -25.58
C ASP A 374 -8.35 -8.80 -24.43
N LYS A 375 -9.37 -9.51 -23.94
CA LYS A 375 -10.29 -8.97 -22.91
C LYS A 375 -9.68 -8.71 -21.54
N VAL A 376 -8.68 -9.47 -21.07
CA VAL A 376 -8.12 -9.29 -19.72
C VAL A 376 -7.10 -8.17 -19.68
N ASP A 377 -6.30 -8.02 -20.73
CA ASP A 377 -5.50 -6.82 -20.92
C ASP A 377 -6.42 -5.61 -21.19
N ASN A 378 -7.60 -5.79 -21.78
CA ASN A 378 -8.59 -4.73 -21.99
C ASN A 378 -9.46 -4.37 -20.76
N ILE A 379 -9.67 -5.30 -19.82
CA ILE A 379 -10.21 -5.03 -18.47
C ILE A 379 -9.21 -4.23 -17.62
N SER A 380 -7.94 -4.18 -18.05
CA SER A 380 -6.95 -3.23 -17.55
C SER A 380 -6.59 -2.09 -18.53
N PHE A 381 -6.94 -2.15 -19.83
CA PHE A 381 -6.39 -1.25 -20.86
C PHE A 381 -7.16 -1.12 -22.21
N GLU A 382 -8.49 -1.24 -22.28
CA GLU A 382 -9.27 -0.88 -23.51
C GLU A 382 -10.18 0.32 -23.30
N GLU A 383 -9.57 1.51 -23.30
CA GLU A 383 -10.26 2.77 -23.56
C GLU A 383 -9.76 3.47 -24.84
N ASP A 384 -8.78 2.90 -25.57
CA ASP A 384 -8.10 3.63 -26.65
C ASP A 384 -8.73 3.50 -28.05
N ASN A 385 -9.91 2.89 -28.21
CA ASN A 385 -10.55 2.76 -29.53
C ASN A 385 -12.02 3.21 -29.65
N ILE A 386 -12.59 3.87 -28.65
CA ILE A 386 -13.86 4.60 -28.84
C ILE A 386 -13.54 6.06 -29.13
N ASN A 387 -12.98 6.30 -30.32
CA ASN A 387 -13.13 7.60 -30.96
C ASN A 387 -14.63 7.80 -31.21
N LEU A 388 -15.26 8.54 -30.30
CA LEU A 388 -16.53 9.20 -30.53
C LEU A 388 -16.43 9.98 -31.84
N SER A 389 -16.92 9.40 -32.94
CA SER A 389 -17.41 10.15 -34.08
C SER A 389 -18.65 10.91 -33.59
N ILE A 390 -18.42 12.04 -32.91
CA ILE A 390 -19.45 13.06 -32.78
C ILE A 390 -19.66 13.57 -34.20
N ASP A 391 -20.71 13.05 -34.82
CA ASP A 391 -21.21 13.49 -36.11
C ASP A 391 -21.64 14.96 -35.94
N ASP A 392 -20.82 15.87 -36.47
CA ASP A 392 -21.00 17.33 -36.44
C ASP A 392 -22.03 17.76 -37.50
N THR A 393 -23.13 17.03 -37.61
CA THR A 393 -24.24 17.31 -38.52
C THR A 393 -25.44 17.80 -37.73
N THR A 394 -25.45 19.08 -37.36
CA THR A 394 -26.64 19.97 -37.42
C THR A 394 -26.33 21.35 -36.86
N ARG A 395 -25.85 22.25 -37.72
CA ARG A 395 -26.12 23.69 -37.59
C ARG A 395 -27.17 24.07 -38.64
N PRO A 396 -28.37 24.52 -38.24
CA PRO A 396 -29.21 25.32 -39.12
C PRO A 396 -28.64 26.75 -39.20
N LEU A 397 -28.72 27.30 -40.40
CA LEU A 397 -28.37 28.68 -40.78
C LEU A 397 -29.23 29.73 -40.06
#